data_AF-A0A0M2UZ70-F1
#
_entry.id   AF-A0A0M2UZ70-F1
#
_cell.length_a   1.000
_cell.length_b   1.000
_cell.length_c   1.000
_cell.angle_alpha   90.00
_cell.angle_beta   90.00
_cell.angle_gamma   90.00
#
_symmetry.space_group_name_H-M   'P 1'
#
loop_
_entity.id
_entity.type
_entity.pdbx_description
1 polymer ?
#
loop_
_entity_poly.entity_id
_entity_poly.type
_entity_poly.pdbx_seq_one_letter_code
_entity_poly.pdbx_strand_id
1 'polypeptide(L)'
;QNLANNIEVRNCLFRKTWDGIVAGNAFNLHIHHNTFEGTRDDVVQLGSACYDIEINHNKMLFVSKGPSRHGTGSSLKPGTKYIHHNIIDCSKSMLGGRNDPNNLLNRKYHGPNGDGMVWARPFSRHEGNGYGTADPWKIYNNTIVFGKELNNAGAGHEYTERSFYPNNPQEVYNNIIIQTMDHWLARGIRVSDGSQIHDGNIYYRQFANPRNYFLRLWEDGNSTSNFRSLSEFSASQCFTDSKEYYSRGFEDAGVEADPHLDGNYYPDPNGPAADGAVPLPTDWPGQDYGDYRGALPPLN
;
A
#
# COMPACT_ATOMS: atom_id res chain seq x y z
N GLN A 1 -19.12 -24.01 -3.08
CA GLN A 1 -17.70 -24.21 -3.46
C GLN A 1 -16.89 -24.27 -2.17
N ASN A 2 -15.92 -25.19 -2.06
CA ASN A 2 -15.07 -25.27 -0.88
C ASN A 2 -14.09 -24.09 -0.89
N LEU A 3 -14.20 -23.23 0.12
CA LEU A 3 -13.27 -22.13 0.34
C LEU A 3 -12.00 -22.67 0.97
N ALA A 4 -10.84 -22.26 0.47
CA ALA A 4 -9.58 -22.54 1.15
C ALA A 4 -9.56 -21.77 2.49
N ASN A 5 -9.28 -22.45 3.60
CA ASN A 5 -9.33 -21.79 4.91
C ASN A 5 -8.39 -22.40 5.94
N ASN A 6 -8.09 -21.62 6.99
CA ASN A 6 -7.18 -21.98 8.07
C ASN A 6 -5.77 -22.32 7.53
N ILE A 7 -5.18 -21.36 6.82
CA ILE A 7 -3.89 -21.52 6.14
C ILE A 7 -2.86 -20.58 6.76
N GLU A 8 -1.71 -21.12 7.14
CA GLU A 8 -0.54 -20.35 7.57
C GLU A 8 0.60 -20.59 6.55
N VAL A 9 1.15 -19.51 6.00
CA VAL A 9 2.35 -19.53 5.17
C VAL A 9 3.42 -18.72 5.90
N ARG A 10 4.44 -19.42 6.43
CA ARG A 10 5.45 -18.78 7.26
C ARG A 10 6.86 -19.30 7.06
N ASN A 11 7.84 -18.46 7.38
CA ASN A 11 9.27 -18.79 7.35
C ASN A 11 9.72 -19.40 6.01
N CYS A 12 9.08 -19.01 4.91
CA CYS A 12 9.39 -19.47 3.58
C CYS A 12 10.25 -18.43 2.82
N LEU A 13 10.99 -18.94 1.84
CA LEU A 13 11.77 -18.14 0.91
C LEU A 13 11.24 -18.35 -0.52
N PHE A 14 10.71 -17.29 -1.11
CA PHE A 14 10.25 -17.25 -2.50
C PHE A 14 11.25 -16.45 -3.33
N ARG A 15 11.83 -17.06 -4.36
CA ARG A 15 12.86 -16.42 -5.19
C ARG A 15 12.47 -16.42 -6.66
N LYS A 16 12.57 -15.25 -7.29
CA LYS A 16 12.43 -15.06 -8.74
C LYS A 16 11.13 -15.63 -9.29
N THR A 17 10.04 -15.48 -8.54
CA THR A 17 8.72 -15.96 -8.96
C THR A 17 8.08 -14.99 -9.94
N TRP A 18 7.09 -15.47 -10.71
CA TRP A 18 6.22 -14.57 -11.46
C TRP A 18 5.22 -13.93 -10.50
N ASP A 19 4.27 -14.71 -10.01
CA ASP A 19 3.46 -14.42 -8.82
C ASP A 19 4.03 -15.17 -7.61
N GLY A 20 3.85 -14.63 -6.42
CA GLY A 20 4.11 -15.32 -5.15
C GLY A 20 2.92 -16.20 -4.76
N ILE A 21 2.07 -15.67 -3.88
CA ILE A 21 0.88 -16.35 -3.36
C ILE A 21 -0.37 -15.79 -4.04
N VAL A 22 -1.24 -16.66 -4.57
CA VAL A 22 -2.51 -16.25 -5.17
C VAL A 22 -3.66 -16.87 -4.39
N ALA A 23 -4.52 -16.04 -3.82
CA ALA A 23 -5.70 -16.48 -3.07
C ALA A 23 -6.94 -15.75 -3.60
N GLY A 24 -7.73 -16.40 -4.44
CA GLY A 24 -8.94 -15.80 -5.03
C GLY A 24 -10.16 -15.82 -4.10
N ASN A 25 -10.30 -16.86 -3.27
CA ASN A 25 -11.43 -16.98 -2.35
C ASN A 25 -11.01 -17.83 -1.13
N ALA A 26 -10.43 -17.17 -0.12
CA ALA A 26 -9.89 -17.79 1.07
C ALA A 26 -10.24 -17.00 2.34
N PHE A 27 -10.27 -17.68 3.48
CA PHE A 27 -10.43 -17.02 4.78
C PHE A 27 -9.59 -17.62 5.89
N ASN A 28 -9.31 -16.85 6.94
CA ASN A 28 -8.34 -17.24 7.96
C ASN A 28 -7.00 -17.64 7.33
N LEU A 29 -6.41 -16.69 6.60
CA LEU A 29 -5.12 -16.84 5.92
C LEU A 29 -4.10 -15.92 6.56
N HIS A 30 -3.02 -16.52 7.08
CA HIS A 30 -1.93 -15.81 7.72
C HIS A 30 -0.63 -16.00 6.93
N ILE A 31 -0.06 -14.91 6.39
CA ILE A 31 1.18 -14.92 5.62
C ILE A 31 2.21 -14.09 6.38
N HIS A 32 3.18 -14.73 7.04
CA HIS A 32 4.11 -13.99 7.89
C HIS A 32 5.54 -14.51 7.94
N HIS A 33 6.48 -13.62 8.22
CA HIS A 33 7.91 -13.96 8.38
C HIS A 33 8.52 -14.65 7.14
N ASN A 34 7.97 -14.37 5.95
CA ASN A 34 8.51 -14.88 4.69
C ASN A 34 9.43 -13.86 4.05
N THR A 35 10.34 -14.34 3.21
CA THR A 35 11.16 -13.50 2.34
C THR A 35 10.78 -13.76 0.89
N PHE A 36 10.38 -12.71 0.18
CA PHE A 36 10.14 -12.70 -1.26
C PHE A 36 11.24 -11.88 -1.92
N GLU A 37 12.01 -12.49 -2.82
CA GLU A 37 13.10 -11.82 -3.53
C GLU A 37 12.86 -11.85 -5.04
N GLY A 38 12.61 -10.68 -5.62
CA GLY A 38 12.52 -10.53 -7.07
C GLY A 38 11.29 -11.16 -7.73
N THR A 39 10.14 -11.12 -7.05
CA THR A 39 8.82 -11.42 -7.65
C THR A 39 8.48 -10.38 -8.72
N ARG A 40 8.07 -10.85 -9.91
CA ARG A 40 7.91 -10.00 -11.11
C ARG A 40 6.52 -9.39 -11.28
N ASP A 41 5.50 -10.03 -10.73
CA ASP A 41 4.14 -9.53 -10.70
C ASP A 41 3.75 -9.34 -9.22
N ASP A 42 2.73 -10.02 -8.69
CA ASP A 42 2.28 -9.82 -7.32
C ASP A 42 3.00 -10.73 -6.32
N VAL A 43 3.48 -10.18 -5.20
CA VAL A 43 3.95 -11.00 -4.08
C VAL A 43 2.78 -11.77 -3.45
N VAL A 44 1.66 -11.08 -3.24
CA VAL A 44 0.40 -11.71 -2.85
C VAL A 44 -0.74 -11.12 -3.69
N GLN A 45 -1.45 -11.94 -4.44
CA GLN A 45 -2.71 -11.54 -5.09
C GLN A 45 -3.88 -12.02 -4.25
N LEU A 46 -4.63 -11.09 -3.67
CA LEU A 46 -5.81 -11.35 -2.83
C LEU A 46 -7.11 -11.02 -3.55
N GLY A 47 -7.99 -11.99 -3.60
CA GLY A 47 -9.36 -11.82 -4.06
C GLY A 47 -10.18 -10.94 -3.12
N SER A 48 -11.08 -10.14 -3.67
CA SER A 48 -12.01 -9.31 -2.89
C SER A 48 -12.96 -10.12 -2.00
N ALA A 49 -13.25 -11.38 -2.35
CA ALA A 49 -14.03 -12.27 -1.48
C ALA A 49 -13.28 -12.76 -0.24
N CYS A 50 -11.95 -12.60 -0.16
CA CYS A 50 -11.19 -13.03 1.00
C CYS A 50 -11.57 -12.25 2.27
N TYR A 51 -11.43 -12.87 3.44
CA TYR A 51 -11.67 -12.23 4.75
C TYR A 51 -10.89 -12.93 5.86
N ASP A 52 -10.71 -12.27 7.00
CA ASP A 52 -9.85 -12.72 8.10
C ASP A 52 -8.43 -13.04 7.57
N ILE A 53 -7.80 -12.05 6.94
CA ILE A 53 -6.48 -12.16 6.31
C ILE A 53 -5.48 -11.32 7.09
N GLU A 54 -4.32 -11.89 7.39
CA GLU A 54 -3.21 -11.17 8.03
C GLU A 54 -1.92 -11.39 7.24
N ILE A 55 -1.27 -10.30 6.81
CA ILE A 55 0.02 -10.31 6.12
C ILE A 55 1.00 -9.49 6.95
N ASN A 56 1.98 -10.12 7.60
CA ASN A 56 2.91 -9.39 8.46
C ASN A 56 4.33 -9.90 8.57
N HIS A 57 5.25 -9.02 8.99
CA HIS A 57 6.67 -9.37 9.20
C HIS A 57 7.35 -10.01 7.99
N ASN A 58 6.81 -9.80 6.78
CA ASN A 58 7.43 -10.30 5.55
C ASN A 58 8.46 -9.30 5.03
N LYS A 59 9.49 -9.83 4.37
CA LYS A 59 10.46 -9.05 3.60
C LYS A 59 10.19 -9.24 2.12
N MET A 60 9.62 -8.24 1.47
CA MET A 60 9.35 -8.24 0.02
C MET A 60 10.41 -7.37 -0.65
N LEU A 61 11.53 -8.00 -1.01
CA LEU A 61 12.76 -7.31 -1.41
C LEU A 61 12.89 -7.27 -2.92
N PHE A 62 13.01 -6.05 -3.44
CA PHE A 62 13.18 -5.76 -4.86
C PHE A 62 12.12 -6.48 -5.70
N VAL A 63 10.85 -6.31 -5.34
CA VAL A 63 9.71 -6.92 -6.04
C VAL A 63 9.00 -5.90 -6.92
N SER A 64 8.33 -6.36 -7.96
CA SER A 64 7.57 -5.49 -8.87
C SER A 64 6.30 -4.95 -8.21
N LYS A 65 5.57 -5.82 -7.49
CA LYS A 65 4.40 -5.45 -6.70
C LYS A 65 4.38 -6.20 -5.37
N GLY A 66 3.89 -5.54 -4.33
CA GLY A 66 3.66 -6.14 -3.02
C GLY A 66 2.33 -6.92 -3.00
N PRO A 67 1.50 -6.75 -1.95
CA PRO A 67 0.13 -7.25 -1.91
C PRO A 67 -0.78 -6.52 -2.92
N SER A 68 -1.61 -7.27 -3.62
CA SER A 68 -2.48 -6.76 -4.68
C SER A 68 -3.91 -7.20 -4.51
N ARG A 69 -4.84 -6.30 -4.85
CA ARG A 69 -6.27 -6.60 -4.95
C ARG A 69 -6.59 -7.29 -6.24
N HIS A 70 -7.55 -8.19 -6.21
CA HIS A 70 -8.08 -8.83 -7.40
C HIS A 70 -9.60 -8.97 -7.28
N GLY A 71 -10.36 -8.36 -8.19
CA GLY A 71 -11.82 -8.36 -8.17
C GLY A 71 -12.42 -9.73 -8.42
N THR A 72 -12.61 -10.50 -7.35
CA THR A 72 -13.12 -11.87 -7.37
C THR A 72 -14.12 -12.05 -6.24
N GLY A 73 -15.33 -11.52 -6.44
CA GLY A 73 -16.47 -11.73 -5.55
C GLY A 73 -16.56 -10.74 -4.38
N SER A 74 -17.38 -11.09 -3.39
CA SER A 74 -17.75 -10.21 -2.27
C SER A 74 -17.28 -10.81 -0.95
N SER A 75 -16.61 -10.01 -0.13
CA SER A 75 -16.18 -10.43 1.21
C SER A 75 -17.39 -10.61 2.13
N LEU A 76 -17.44 -11.72 2.86
CA LEU A 76 -18.47 -11.96 3.88
C LEU A 76 -18.21 -11.18 5.19
N LYS A 77 -16.95 -10.78 5.43
CA LYS A 77 -16.54 -9.97 6.58
C LYS A 77 -15.59 -8.87 6.11
N PRO A 78 -16.11 -7.80 5.50
CA PRO A 78 -15.28 -6.70 5.01
C PRO A 78 -14.48 -6.05 6.14
N GLY A 79 -13.29 -5.54 5.83
CA GLY A 79 -12.45 -4.81 6.80
C GLY A 79 -11.53 -5.70 7.65
N THR A 80 -11.51 -7.01 7.39
CA THR A 80 -10.74 -8.01 8.14
C THR A 80 -9.44 -8.41 7.43
N LYS A 81 -8.91 -7.54 6.57
CA LYS A 81 -7.63 -7.74 5.87
C LYS A 81 -6.60 -6.79 6.46
N TYR A 82 -5.64 -7.33 7.19
CA TYR A 82 -4.59 -6.59 7.88
C TYR A 82 -3.24 -6.81 7.19
N ILE A 83 -2.56 -5.72 6.85
CA ILE A 83 -1.24 -5.74 6.23
C ILE A 83 -0.33 -4.84 7.08
N HIS A 84 0.56 -5.44 7.84
CA HIS A 84 1.35 -4.69 8.82
C HIS A 84 2.74 -5.24 9.08
N HIS A 85 3.67 -4.40 9.52
CA HIS A 85 5.04 -4.80 9.85
C HIS A 85 5.79 -5.45 8.69
N ASN A 86 5.42 -5.16 7.43
CA ASN A 86 6.14 -5.66 6.26
C ASN A 86 7.14 -4.64 5.74
N ILE A 87 8.29 -5.14 5.29
CA ILE A 87 9.19 -4.38 4.42
C ILE A 87 8.76 -4.66 2.99
N ILE A 88 8.33 -3.62 2.27
CA ILE A 88 7.86 -3.70 0.88
C ILE A 88 8.75 -2.81 0.02
N ASP A 89 9.77 -3.41 -0.58
CA ASP A 89 10.70 -2.73 -1.48
C ASP A 89 10.36 -3.05 -2.95
N CYS A 90 9.68 -2.09 -3.57
CA CYS A 90 9.41 -1.96 -4.99
C CYS A 90 10.30 -0.93 -5.69
N SER A 91 11.50 -0.66 -5.18
CA SER A 91 12.43 0.34 -5.77
C SER A 91 13.02 -0.10 -7.10
N LYS A 92 13.13 -1.42 -7.31
CA LYS A 92 13.76 -1.98 -8.51
C LYS A 92 12.80 -1.99 -9.70
N SER A 93 13.22 -1.36 -10.79
CA SER A 93 12.50 -1.48 -12.07
C SER A 93 12.49 -2.93 -12.56
N MET A 94 11.32 -3.54 -12.61
CA MET A 94 11.10 -4.86 -13.18
C MET A 94 10.24 -4.80 -14.42
N LEU A 95 10.73 -5.35 -15.53
CA LEU A 95 9.92 -5.53 -16.73
C LEU A 95 8.87 -6.63 -16.47
N GLY A 96 7.61 -6.23 -16.33
CA GLY A 96 6.41 -7.08 -16.29
C GLY A 96 5.90 -7.48 -17.69
N GLY A 97 6.44 -6.89 -18.77
CA GLY A 97 6.21 -7.35 -20.15
C GLY A 97 7.30 -8.32 -20.64
N ARG A 98 6.98 -9.17 -21.62
CA ARG A 98 7.99 -9.89 -22.40
C ARG A 98 8.44 -9.00 -23.56
N ASN A 99 9.70 -9.11 -23.96
CA ASN A 99 10.14 -8.61 -25.26
C ASN A 99 9.22 -9.19 -26.34
N ASP A 100 8.59 -8.32 -27.14
CA ASP A 100 7.57 -8.69 -28.11
C ASP A 100 7.99 -8.24 -29.52
N PRO A 101 9.04 -8.84 -30.08
CA PRO A 101 9.63 -8.41 -31.36
C PRO A 101 8.65 -8.52 -32.55
N ASN A 102 7.55 -9.27 -32.37
CA ASN A 102 6.54 -9.52 -33.40
C ASN A 102 5.24 -8.73 -33.16
N ASN A 103 5.19 -7.85 -32.15
CA ASN A 103 4.01 -7.06 -31.80
C ASN A 103 2.73 -7.90 -31.56
N LEU A 104 2.86 -9.07 -30.91
CA LEU A 104 1.75 -9.97 -30.61
C LEU A 104 1.01 -9.61 -29.30
N LEU A 105 1.65 -8.86 -28.41
CA LEU A 105 1.06 -8.37 -27.17
C LEU A 105 0.28 -7.06 -27.42
N ASN A 106 -0.70 -6.81 -26.57
CA ASN A 106 -1.36 -5.51 -26.55
C ASN A 106 -0.33 -4.40 -26.25
N ARG A 107 -0.44 -3.25 -26.95
CA ARG A 107 0.42 -2.07 -26.79
C ARG A 107 0.66 -1.66 -25.34
N LYS A 108 -0.32 -1.87 -24.45
CA LYS A 108 -0.18 -1.57 -23.02
C LYS A 108 0.94 -2.37 -22.32
N TYR A 109 1.37 -3.50 -22.90
CA TYR A 109 2.42 -4.37 -22.35
C TYR A 109 3.80 -4.10 -22.94
N HIS A 110 3.91 -3.25 -23.96
CA HIS A 110 5.18 -2.92 -24.63
C HIS A 110 6.06 -1.97 -23.82
N GLY A 111 5.50 -1.27 -22.82
CA GLY A 111 6.20 -0.16 -22.18
C GLY A 111 6.48 0.99 -23.16
N PRO A 112 7.13 2.08 -22.70
CA PRO A 112 7.43 3.24 -23.54
C PRO A 112 8.45 2.95 -24.65
N ASN A 113 9.30 1.92 -24.48
CA ASN A 113 10.39 1.60 -25.41
C ASN A 113 10.21 0.25 -26.14
N GLY A 114 9.07 -0.43 -26.00
CA GLY A 114 8.86 -1.76 -26.59
C GLY A 114 9.53 -2.91 -25.82
N ASP A 115 10.20 -2.63 -24.71
CA ASP A 115 10.97 -3.57 -23.88
C ASP A 115 10.15 -4.24 -22.79
N GLY A 116 8.92 -3.78 -22.54
CA GLY A 116 8.02 -4.29 -21.52
C GLY A 116 7.54 -3.21 -20.55
N MET A 117 6.40 -3.44 -19.91
CA MET A 117 5.88 -2.53 -18.87
C MET A 117 6.65 -2.69 -17.57
N VAL A 118 6.95 -1.61 -16.84
CA VAL A 118 7.52 -1.67 -15.48
C VAL A 118 6.45 -1.32 -14.46
N TRP A 119 6.28 -2.22 -13.49
CA TRP A 119 5.46 -1.99 -12.30
C TRP A 119 6.37 -1.88 -11.08
N ALA A 120 5.99 -0.97 -10.18
CA ALA A 120 6.66 -0.71 -8.91
C ALA A 120 5.59 -0.29 -7.89
N ARG A 121 4.59 -1.16 -7.67
CA ARG A 121 3.41 -0.85 -6.85
C ARG A 121 3.38 -1.69 -5.58
N PRO A 122 3.70 -1.11 -4.41
CA PRO A 122 3.51 -1.76 -3.13
C PRO A 122 2.12 -2.36 -2.96
N PHE A 123 1.09 -1.63 -3.39
CA PHE A 123 -0.30 -2.08 -3.37
C PHE A 123 -0.92 -1.97 -4.77
N SER A 124 -0.98 -3.06 -5.54
CA SER A 124 -1.59 -3.02 -6.87
C SER A 124 -3.05 -3.47 -6.84
N ARG A 125 -3.70 -3.38 -8.01
CA ARG A 125 -5.06 -3.83 -8.23
C ARG A 125 -5.21 -4.50 -9.60
N HIS A 126 -6.07 -5.50 -9.65
CA HIS A 126 -6.46 -6.25 -10.84
C HIS A 126 -7.98 -6.36 -10.95
N GLU A 127 -8.47 -6.39 -12.19
CA GLU A 127 -9.87 -6.65 -12.53
C GLU A 127 -10.89 -5.77 -11.77
N GLY A 128 -10.81 -4.47 -12.04
CA GLY A 128 -11.65 -3.43 -11.41
C GLY A 128 -13.17 -3.60 -11.48
N ASN A 129 -13.65 -4.50 -12.34
CA ASN A 129 -15.07 -4.69 -12.61
C ASN A 129 -15.64 -5.95 -11.92
N GLY A 130 -14.79 -6.76 -11.27
CA GLY A 130 -15.18 -8.01 -10.60
C GLY A 130 -15.40 -7.87 -9.09
N TYR A 131 -15.29 -6.66 -8.55
CA TYR A 131 -15.55 -6.37 -7.15
C TYR A 131 -17.06 -6.43 -6.88
N GLY A 132 -17.53 -7.56 -6.37
CA GLY A 132 -18.96 -7.76 -6.09
C GLY A 132 -19.47 -6.87 -4.96
N THR A 133 -18.58 -6.45 -4.06
CA THR A 133 -18.79 -5.44 -3.01
C THR A 133 -17.44 -4.79 -2.64
N ALA A 134 -17.52 -3.69 -1.90
CA ALA A 134 -16.44 -3.06 -1.14
C ALA A 134 -15.40 -4.03 -0.53
N ASP A 135 -14.11 -3.67 -0.53
CA ASP A 135 -13.01 -4.50 -0.01
C ASP A 135 -12.00 -3.68 0.84
N PRO A 136 -12.37 -3.22 2.04
CA PRO A 136 -11.50 -2.35 2.84
C PRO A 136 -10.34 -3.12 3.48
N TRP A 137 -9.13 -2.55 3.42
CA TRP A 137 -7.91 -3.10 4.04
C TRP A 137 -7.45 -2.20 5.19
N LYS A 138 -6.78 -2.79 6.18
CA LYS A 138 -6.05 -2.09 7.24
C LYS A 138 -4.56 -2.22 6.95
N ILE A 139 -3.89 -1.11 6.67
CA ILE A 139 -2.49 -1.06 6.23
C ILE A 139 -1.71 -0.23 7.23
N TYR A 140 -0.91 -0.84 8.10
CA TYR A 140 -0.24 -0.07 9.15
C TYR A 140 1.14 -0.57 9.53
N ASN A 141 2.00 0.31 10.02
CA ASN A 141 3.36 -0.05 10.45
C ASN A 141 4.14 -0.81 9.36
N ASN A 142 4.01 -0.46 8.09
CA ASN A 142 4.85 -1.03 7.03
C ASN A 142 5.96 -0.06 6.65
N THR A 143 7.11 -0.58 6.21
CA THR A 143 8.16 0.20 5.55
C THR A 143 8.10 -0.05 4.06
N ILE A 144 7.68 0.96 3.31
CA ILE A 144 7.37 0.88 1.89
C ILE A 144 8.36 1.74 1.14
N VAL A 145 9.10 1.13 0.21
CA VAL A 145 10.04 1.83 -0.68
C VAL A 145 9.61 1.54 -2.10
N PHE A 146 9.38 2.56 -2.93
CA PHE A 146 8.95 2.34 -4.30
C PHE A 146 9.57 3.35 -5.27
N GLY A 147 9.78 2.90 -6.50
CA GLY A 147 10.51 3.64 -7.53
C GLY A 147 9.75 3.73 -8.85
N LYS A 148 10.48 3.54 -9.96
CA LYS A 148 9.98 3.74 -11.32
C LYS A 148 8.75 2.90 -11.62
N GLU A 149 7.67 3.56 -11.95
CA GLU A 149 6.50 2.94 -12.53
C GLU A 149 6.13 3.61 -13.86
N LEU A 150 5.89 2.82 -14.91
CA LEU A 150 5.61 3.38 -16.23
C LEU A 150 4.16 3.83 -16.44
N ASN A 151 3.25 3.51 -15.52
CA ASN A 151 1.84 3.85 -15.62
C ASN A 151 1.39 4.97 -14.65
N ASN A 152 2.33 5.51 -13.85
CA ASN A 152 2.10 6.56 -12.86
C ASN A 152 0.96 6.24 -11.87
N ALA A 153 1.09 5.24 -11.01
CA ALA A 153 0.08 4.96 -9.99
C ALA A 153 0.63 4.94 -8.55
N GLY A 154 1.92 5.18 -8.34
CA GLY A 154 2.45 5.44 -7.00
C GLY A 154 2.35 4.25 -6.05
N ALA A 155 2.22 4.52 -4.74
CA ALA A 155 2.23 3.48 -3.72
C ALA A 155 0.99 2.55 -3.77
N GLY A 156 -0.15 3.07 -4.23
CA GLY A 156 -1.36 2.29 -4.49
C GLY A 156 -2.22 1.92 -3.27
N HIS A 157 -1.96 2.53 -2.11
CA HIS A 157 -2.69 2.28 -0.87
C HIS A 157 -4.08 2.96 -0.83
N GLU A 158 -4.65 3.29 -1.97
CA GLU A 158 -5.98 3.91 -2.05
C GLU A 158 -7.11 2.87 -1.95
N TYR A 159 -8.29 3.33 -1.56
CA TYR A 159 -9.49 2.52 -1.63
C TYR A 159 -10.10 2.63 -3.03
N THR A 160 -9.99 1.54 -3.78
CA THR A 160 -10.25 1.52 -5.22
C THR A 160 -11.70 1.34 -5.60
N GLU A 161 -12.55 1.00 -4.63
CA GLU A 161 -13.93 0.60 -4.87
C GLU A 161 -14.88 1.77 -4.85
N ARG A 162 -15.85 1.78 -5.77
CA ARG A 162 -16.91 2.80 -5.79
C ARG A 162 -17.86 2.64 -4.60
N SER A 163 -18.20 1.40 -4.26
CA SER A 163 -18.96 1.10 -3.04
C SER A 163 -18.01 0.93 -1.87
N PHE A 164 -18.44 1.29 -0.66
CA PHE A 164 -17.70 1.04 0.58
C PHE A 164 -18.64 0.55 1.68
N TYR A 165 -18.06 -0.01 2.75
CA TYR A 165 -18.78 -0.42 3.94
C TYR A 165 -18.61 0.66 5.02
N PRO A 166 -19.66 1.43 5.37
CA PRO A 166 -19.52 2.58 6.28
C PRO A 166 -18.91 2.27 7.64
N ASN A 167 -19.19 1.08 8.17
CA ASN A 167 -18.65 0.65 9.47
C ASN A 167 -17.26 0.01 9.38
N ASN A 168 -16.71 -0.13 8.17
CA ASN A 168 -15.43 -0.77 7.91
C ASN A 168 -14.66 0.04 6.85
N PRO A 169 -14.14 1.23 7.18
CA PRO A 169 -13.31 1.99 6.25
C PRO A 169 -12.03 1.22 5.91
N GLN A 170 -11.40 1.57 4.78
CA GLN A 170 -9.98 1.28 4.59
C GLN A 170 -9.16 2.23 5.44
N GLU A 171 -8.14 1.73 6.12
CA GLU A 171 -7.38 2.54 7.07
C GLU A 171 -5.89 2.35 6.86
N VAL A 172 -5.15 3.47 6.86
CA VAL A 172 -3.72 3.50 6.57
C VAL A 172 -2.99 4.31 7.65
N TYR A 173 -2.26 3.63 8.53
CA TYR A 173 -1.64 4.27 9.71
C TYR A 173 -0.15 3.96 9.89
N ASN A 174 0.63 4.91 10.39
CA ASN A 174 1.98 4.64 10.93
C ASN A 174 2.95 3.96 9.95
N ASN A 175 2.74 4.08 8.64
CA ASN A 175 3.65 3.53 7.64
C ASN A 175 4.81 4.50 7.37
N ILE A 176 5.97 3.97 7.00
CA ILE A 176 7.04 4.74 6.33
C ILE A 176 6.88 4.53 4.83
N ILE A 177 6.72 5.60 4.06
CA ILE A 177 6.50 5.56 2.62
C ILE A 177 7.58 6.40 1.93
N ILE A 178 8.56 5.71 1.35
CA ILE A 178 9.70 6.31 0.66
C ILE A 178 9.53 6.12 -0.84
N GLN A 179 9.67 7.24 -1.54
CA GLN A 179 9.62 7.31 -2.97
C GLN A 179 11.01 7.64 -3.53
N THR A 180 11.54 6.78 -4.38
CA THR A 180 12.89 6.91 -4.94
C THR A 180 12.92 7.53 -6.35
N MET A 181 11.76 7.74 -6.99
CA MET A 181 11.62 8.39 -8.30
C MET A 181 10.31 9.18 -8.43
N ASP A 182 10.24 10.15 -9.35
CA ASP A 182 9.13 11.09 -9.52
C ASP A 182 7.78 10.48 -9.97
N HIS A 183 6.89 10.32 -9.00
CA HIS A 183 5.56 9.66 -8.96
C HIS A 183 4.70 10.25 -7.81
N TRP A 184 3.54 9.67 -7.51
CA TRP A 184 2.67 10.10 -6.39
C TRP A 184 2.89 9.20 -5.18
N LEU A 185 2.88 9.78 -3.98
CA LEU A 185 2.99 9.04 -2.71
C LEU A 185 1.65 8.44 -2.30
N ALA A 186 0.60 9.26 -2.36
CA ALA A 186 -0.79 8.84 -2.17
C ALA A 186 -1.64 9.32 -3.35
N ARG A 187 -2.64 8.53 -3.74
CA ARG A 187 -3.57 8.93 -4.80
C ARG A 187 -4.99 8.49 -4.53
N GLY A 188 -5.98 9.13 -5.14
CA GLY A 188 -7.37 8.63 -5.18
C GLY A 188 -8.01 8.48 -3.80
N ILE A 189 -7.61 9.32 -2.84
CA ILE A 189 -8.11 9.26 -1.47
C ILE A 189 -9.42 10.05 -1.40
N ARG A 190 -10.45 9.42 -0.85
CA ARG A 190 -11.79 9.98 -0.72
C ARG A 190 -11.99 10.37 0.73
N VAL A 191 -11.99 11.66 1.01
CA VAL A 191 -12.11 12.20 2.38
C VAL A 191 -13.56 12.48 2.78
N SER A 192 -14.47 12.38 1.82
CA SER A 192 -15.85 12.92 1.91
C SER A 192 -16.94 11.92 2.17
N ASP A 193 -16.63 10.63 2.17
CA ASP A 193 -17.62 9.58 2.36
C ASP A 193 -17.28 8.62 3.51
N GLY A 194 -16.14 8.81 4.19
CA GLY A 194 -15.69 7.89 5.25
C GLY A 194 -15.29 6.51 4.74
N SER A 195 -15.03 6.35 3.44
CA SER A 195 -14.53 5.08 2.88
C SER A 195 -13.08 4.76 3.25
N GLN A 196 -12.33 5.80 3.64
CA GLN A 196 -10.91 5.75 3.95
C GLN A 196 -10.62 6.53 5.23
N ILE A 197 -9.55 6.20 5.93
CA ILE A 197 -8.92 7.02 6.97
C ILE A 197 -7.40 6.87 6.85
N HIS A 198 -6.67 7.97 6.91
CA HIS A 198 -5.22 8.01 6.82
C HIS A 198 -4.65 8.87 7.94
N ASP A 199 -3.69 8.38 8.71
CA ASP A 199 -3.00 9.23 9.70
C ASP A 199 -1.63 8.67 10.13
N GLY A 200 -0.76 9.52 10.66
CA GLY A 200 0.49 9.11 11.27
C GLY A 200 1.52 8.53 10.29
N ASN A 201 1.35 8.66 8.98
CA ASN A 201 2.29 8.11 8.01
C ASN A 201 3.49 9.07 7.82
N ILE A 202 4.68 8.50 7.62
CA ILE A 202 5.84 9.24 7.12
C ILE A 202 5.89 9.13 5.61
N TYR A 203 6.12 10.26 4.97
CA TYR A 203 6.28 10.37 3.56
C TYR A 203 7.62 11.02 3.23
N TYR A 204 8.40 10.37 2.38
CA TYR A 204 9.71 10.89 1.98
C TYR A 204 9.96 10.73 0.48
N ARG A 205 10.49 11.78 -0.14
CA ARG A 205 10.99 11.76 -1.51
C ARG A 205 12.51 11.79 -1.49
N GLN A 206 13.13 10.70 -1.91
CA GLN A 206 14.59 10.57 -1.95
C GLN A 206 15.22 11.23 -3.20
N PHE A 207 14.52 12.15 -3.86
CA PHE A 207 14.98 12.80 -5.09
C PHE A 207 14.61 14.29 -5.10
N ALA A 208 15.45 15.08 -5.76
CA ALA A 208 15.26 16.52 -5.86
C ALA A 208 14.30 16.89 -7.01
N ASN A 209 13.61 18.03 -6.86
CA ASN A 209 12.79 18.68 -7.90
C ASN A 209 11.64 17.81 -8.46
N PRO A 210 10.69 17.36 -7.61
CA PRO A 210 9.55 16.56 -8.07
C PRO A 210 8.65 17.35 -9.03
N ARG A 211 8.32 16.74 -10.18
CA ARG A 211 7.38 17.30 -11.16
C ARG A 211 5.97 16.82 -10.89
N ASN A 212 5.80 15.67 -10.25
CA ASN A 212 4.48 15.16 -9.86
C ASN A 212 3.98 15.70 -8.52
N TYR A 213 2.66 15.63 -8.33
CA TYR A 213 2.03 15.94 -7.04
C TYR A 213 2.41 14.89 -5.98
N PHE A 214 2.41 15.31 -4.72
CA PHE A 214 2.70 14.45 -3.57
C PHE A 214 1.48 13.60 -3.25
N LEU A 215 0.37 14.30 -3.11
CA LEU A 215 -0.97 13.76 -2.90
C LEU A 215 -1.78 14.10 -4.15
N ARG A 216 -2.29 13.09 -4.87
CA ARG A 216 -3.01 13.31 -6.13
C ARG A 216 -4.46 12.79 -6.04
N LEU A 217 -5.41 13.48 -6.65
CA LEU A 217 -6.80 13.04 -6.72
C LEU A 217 -7.44 12.83 -5.33
N TRP A 218 -7.34 13.84 -4.46
CA TRP A 218 -8.02 13.83 -3.17
C TRP A 218 -9.41 14.40 -3.34
N GLU A 219 -10.43 13.62 -2.98
CA GLU A 219 -11.84 13.89 -3.29
C GLU A 219 -12.63 14.26 -2.03
N ASP A 220 -13.13 15.50 -2.00
CA ASP A 220 -13.96 16.05 -0.92
C ASP A 220 -15.47 16.02 -1.24
N GLY A 221 -15.86 15.26 -2.26
CA GLY A 221 -17.26 15.07 -2.65
C GLY A 221 -17.81 16.19 -3.52
N ASN A 222 -17.16 17.35 -3.53
CA ASN A 222 -17.47 18.48 -4.41
C ASN A 222 -16.43 18.63 -5.53
N SER A 223 -15.18 18.34 -5.21
CA SER A 223 -14.03 18.59 -6.06
C SER A 223 -12.96 17.51 -5.90
N THR A 224 -11.98 17.56 -6.81
CA THR A 224 -10.79 16.73 -6.76
C THR A 224 -9.56 17.63 -6.74
N SER A 225 -8.75 17.52 -5.69
CA SER A 225 -7.58 18.35 -5.44
C SER A 225 -6.27 17.56 -5.55
N ASN A 226 -5.17 18.26 -5.81
CA ASN A 226 -3.83 17.70 -5.76
C ASN A 226 -2.94 18.63 -4.94
N PHE A 227 -2.02 18.07 -4.17
CA PHE A 227 -1.16 18.81 -3.25
C PHE A 227 0.32 18.45 -3.50
N ARG A 228 1.21 19.43 -3.39
CA ARG A 228 2.66 19.28 -3.59
C ARG A 228 3.41 18.85 -2.33
N SER A 229 2.80 18.99 -1.16
CA SER A 229 3.33 18.64 0.16
C SER A 229 2.20 18.26 1.12
N LEU A 230 2.55 17.68 2.27
CA LEU A 230 1.59 17.49 3.37
C LEU A 230 1.08 18.83 3.91
N SER A 231 1.95 19.83 4.04
CA SER A 231 1.56 21.16 4.53
C SER A 231 0.49 21.84 3.67
N GLU A 232 0.55 21.69 2.34
CA GLU A 232 -0.46 22.22 1.43
C GLU A 232 -1.81 21.51 1.63
N PHE A 233 -1.79 20.20 1.86
CA PHE A 233 -3.00 19.44 2.18
C PHE A 233 -3.59 19.83 3.53
N SER A 234 -2.78 19.95 4.59
CA SER A 234 -3.27 20.37 5.92
C SER A 234 -3.92 21.76 5.93
N ALA A 235 -3.51 22.64 5.02
CA ALA A 235 -4.10 23.97 4.84
C ALA A 235 -5.36 23.99 3.96
N SER A 236 -5.77 22.84 3.41
CA SER A 236 -6.84 22.73 2.42
C SER A 236 -8.22 22.47 3.01
N GLN A 237 -9.26 22.68 2.21
CA GLN A 237 -10.63 22.28 2.55
C GLN A 237 -10.73 20.75 2.70
N CYS A 238 -10.00 19.96 1.90
CA CYS A 238 -10.02 18.49 2.01
C CYS A 238 -9.57 18.02 3.40
N PHE A 239 -8.59 18.67 4.03
CA PHE A 239 -8.22 18.36 5.42
C PHE A 239 -9.35 18.70 6.39
N THR A 240 -9.98 19.85 6.21
CA THR A 240 -11.12 20.26 7.04
C THR A 240 -12.29 19.28 6.91
N ASP A 241 -12.64 18.87 5.70
CA ASP A 241 -13.76 17.96 5.42
C ASP A 241 -13.49 16.55 5.96
N SER A 242 -12.22 16.10 5.95
CA SER A 242 -11.85 14.81 6.53
C SER A 242 -12.19 14.69 8.03
N LYS A 243 -12.34 15.83 8.75
CA LYS A 243 -12.69 15.85 10.17
C LYS A 243 -14.10 15.38 10.48
N GLU A 244 -14.98 15.35 9.48
CA GLU A 244 -16.32 14.79 9.61
C GLU A 244 -16.27 13.29 9.97
N TYR A 245 -15.33 12.56 9.35
CA TYR A 245 -15.22 11.10 9.48
C TYR A 245 -14.09 10.67 10.41
N TYR A 246 -13.06 11.50 10.56
CA TYR A 246 -11.96 11.27 11.49
C TYR A 246 -11.61 12.58 12.20
N SER A 247 -12.08 12.74 13.44
CA SER A 247 -12.10 14.04 14.16
C SER A 247 -10.80 14.85 14.17
N ARG A 248 -9.63 14.18 14.12
CA ARG A 248 -8.32 14.83 14.04
C ARG A 248 -8.05 15.46 12.66
N GLY A 249 -8.62 14.87 11.63
CA GLY A 249 -8.30 15.13 10.22
C GLY A 249 -7.31 14.10 9.71
N PHE A 250 -7.37 13.78 8.42
CA PHE A 250 -6.41 12.83 7.84
C PHE A 250 -5.01 13.42 7.88
N GLU A 251 -4.01 12.58 8.11
CA GLU A 251 -2.59 12.95 8.20
C GLU A 251 -2.31 14.12 9.16
N ASP A 252 -3.13 14.29 10.20
CA ASP A 252 -2.90 15.25 11.29
C ASP A 252 -1.57 14.97 12.02
N ALA A 253 -1.23 13.69 12.20
CA ALA A 253 0.06 13.22 12.69
C ALA A 253 1.03 12.80 11.58
N GLY A 254 0.68 13.06 10.31
CA GLY A 254 1.52 12.73 9.16
C GLY A 254 2.77 13.61 9.12
N VAL A 255 3.89 13.05 8.64
CA VAL A 255 5.18 13.74 8.62
C VAL A 255 5.82 13.65 7.24
N GLU A 256 6.31 14.80 6.74
CA GLU A 256 7.13 14.88 5.51
C GLU A 256 8.61 15.04 5.91
N ALA A 257 9.32 13.92 6.08
CA ALA A 257 10.72 13.93 6.52
C ALA A 257 11.45 12.64 6.11
N ASP A 258 12.78 12.70 6.00
CA ASP A 258 13.62 11.52 5.79
C ASP A 258 13.66 10.66 7.06
N PRO A 259 13.17 9.41 7.03
CA PRO A 259 13.23 8.50 8.18
C PRO A 259 14.65 8.00 8.48
N HIS A 260 15.64 8.32 7.64
CA HIS A 260 17.05 7.93 7.78
C HIS A 260 17.21 6.41 7.96
N LEU A 261 16.52 5.64 7.09
CA LEU A 261 16.61 4.18 7.13
C LEU A 261 18.04 3.70 6.89
N ASP A 262 18.47 2.69 7.66
CA ASP A 262 19.71 1.98 7.42
C ASP A 262 19.58 0.99 6.24
N GLY A 263 20.68 0.30 5.91
CA GLY A 263 20.69 -0.72 4.84
C GLY A 263 19.82 -1.95 5.10
N ASN A 264 19.26 -2.09 6.31
CA ASN A 264 18.36 -3.15 6.74
C ASN A 264 16.94 -2.64 7.03
N TYR A 265 16.62 -1.41 6.60
CA TYR A 265 15.32 -0.75 6.75
C TYR A 265 14.94 -0.38 8.20
N TYR A 266 15.90 -0.38 9.14
CA TYR A 266 15.66 0.17 10.47
C TYR A 266 15.67 1.69 10.41
N PRO A 267 14.69 2.38 11.03
CA PRO A 267 14.74 3.83 11.17
C PRO A 267 15.82 4.27 12.15
N ASP A 268 16.32 5.50 11.96
CA ASP A 268 17.24 6.14 12.91
C ASP A 268 16.55 6.30 14.29
N PRO A 269 17.21 5.92 15.40
CA PRO A 269 16.66 6.06 16.76
C PRO A 269 16.31 7.48 17.19
N ASN A 270 16.89 8.50 16.54
CA ASN A 270 16.57 9.91 16.78
C ASN A 270 15.89 10.55 15.55
N GLY A 271 15.50 9.74 14.57
CA GLY A 271 14.84 10.17 13.35
C GLY A 271 13.33 10.38 13.53
N PRO A 272 12.65 10.93 12.51
CA PRO A 272 11.22 11.23 12.58
C PRO A 272 10.33 9.99 12.68
N ALA A 273 10.87 8.80 12.42
CA ALA A 273 10.16 7.53 12.55
C ALA A 273 10.22 6.92 13.96
N ALA A 274 11.04 7.48 14.86
CA ALA A 274 11.24 6.91 16.18
C ALA A 274 10.07 7.14 17.15
N ASP A 275 9.25 8.16 16.92
CA ASP A 275 8.12 8.53 17.76
C ASP A 275 6.92 9.03 16.93
N GLY A 276 5.82 9.40 17.61
CA GLY A 276 4.65 10.07 17.02
C GLY A 276 3.65 9.19 16.27
N ALA A 277 3.81 7.86 16.31
CA ALA A 277 2.80 6.93 15.81
C ALA A 277 1.44 7.18 16.48
N VAL A 278 0.36 7.05 15.72
CA VAL A 278 -1.00 7.18 16.24
C VAL A 278 -1.45 5.89 16.91
N PRO A 279 -2.17 5.95 18.04
CA PRO A 279 -2.73 4.76 18.67
C PRO A 279 -3.67 4.01 17.72
N LEU A 280 -3.49 2.70 17.62
CA LEU A 280 -4.34 1.82 16.81
C LEU A 280 -5.47 1.20 17.65
N PRO A 281 -6.61 0.82 17.06
CA PRO A 281 -7.69 0.14 17.78
C PRO A 281 -7.23 -1.19 18.39
N THR A 282 -7.47 -1.40 19.69
CA THR A 282 -6.88 -2.50 20.49
C THR A 282 -7.16 -3.92 19.99
N ASP A 283 -8.15 -4.09 19.13
CA ASP A 283 -8.56 -5.36 18.53
C ASP A 283 -7.80 -5.69 17.23
N TRP A 284 -6.94 -4.79 16.74
CA TRP A 284 -6.13 -5.06 15.56
C TRP A 284 -4.95 -5.99 15.90
N PRO A 285 -4.60 -6.93 15.00
CA PRO A 285 -3.48 -7.83 15.23
C PRO A 285 -2.14 -7.10 15.24
N GLY A 286 -1.11 -7.71 15.85
CA GLY A 286 0.27 -7.22 15.77
C GLY A 286 0.50 -5.80 16.31
N GLN A 287 -0.32 -5.32 17.24
CA GLN A 287 0.01 -4.12 18.01
C GLN A 287 1.22 -4.42 18.89
N ASP A 288 2.24 -3.58 18.81
CA ASP A 288 3.42 -3.66 19.68
C ASP A 288 3.51 -2.48 20.66
N TYR A 289 2.46 -1.63 20.69
CA TYR A 289 2.35 -0.42 21.53
C TYR A 289 3.54 0.53 21.40
N GLY A 290 4.30 0.40 20.30
CA GLY A 290 5.40 1.29 20.02
C GLY A 290 4.90 2.66 19.57
N ASP A 291 5.62 3.71 19.98
CA ASP A 291 5.38 5.07 19.48
C ASP A 291 6.01 5.28 18.09
N TYR A 292 6.63 4.26 17.50
CA TYR A 292 7.39 4.37 16.26
C TYR A 292 6.57 4.01 15.00
N ARG A 293 7.03 4.46 13.84
CA ARG A 293 6.40 4.21 12.54
C ARG A 293 7.24 3.24 11.71
N GLY A 294 6.59 2.51 10.81
CA GLY A 294 7.23 1.55 9.91
C GLY A 294 7.28 0.13 10.46
N ALA A 295 7.94 -0.75 9.71
CA ALA A 295 7.92 -2.19 9.97
C ALA A 295 8.83 -2.67 11.07
N LEU A 296 9.84 -1.88 11.41
CA LEU A 296 10.87 -2.23 12.39
C LEU A 296 11.00 -1.09 13.39
N PRO A 297 11.16 -1.41 14.70
CA PRO A 297 11.46 -0.40 15.70
C PRO A 297 12.84 0.21 15.44
N PRO A 298 13.09 1.46 15.82
CA PRO A 298 14.43 2.02 15.77
C PRO A 298 15.41 1.19 16.62
N LEU A 299 16.66 1.07 16.16
CA LEU A 299 17.71 0.36 16.90
C LEU A 299 18.28 1.28 17.98
N ASN A 300 18.20 0.85 19.24
CA ASN A 300 18.86 1.51 20.37
C ASN A 300 20.38 1.49 20.27
#